data_AF-A0A345PGV6-F1
#
_entry.id   AF-A0A345PGV6-F1
#
_cell.length_a   1.000
_cell.length_b   1.000
_cell.length_c   1.000
_cell.angle_alpha   90.00
_cell.angle_beta   90.00
_cell.angle_gamma   90.00
#
_symmetry.space_group_name_H-M   'P 1'
#
loop_
_entity.id
_entity.type
_entity.pdbx_description
1 polymer ?
#
loop_
_entity_poly.entity_id
_entity_poly.type
_entity_poly.pdbx_seq_one_letter_code
_entity_poly.pdbx_strand_id
1 'polypeptide(L)'
;MVDKKAVKILFKRYWSSAGWTNTHLRKEELEYAKEAGIMFEPIELSHDEIIHNVNELVNIIDLNEISEQFIASLSTRRLDLRSALGSYIVGKHLLEHTFIGTGNYCIYCGSSSNTKERQDLNVLNFERFKWGGVRHLDPLYIAFDLNQYSNSEKLVPTPEDYEILNKILTDGLYGTIVHRPSSPAVQTV
;
A
#
# COMPACT_ATOMS: atom_id res chain seq x y z
N MET A 1 18.35 -0.34 -1.37
CA MET A 1 17.62 -0.33 -2.65
C MET A 1 16.70 -1.54 -2.76
N VAL A 2 15.44 -1.35 -3.18
CA VAL A 2 14.45 -2.43 -3.37
C VAL A 2 14.90 -3.43 -4.44
N ASP A 3 14.78 -4.74 -4.15
CA ASP A 3 15.09 -5.81 -5.10
C ASP A 3 14.03 -5.88 -6.23
N LYS A 4 14.40 -5.36 -7.40
CA LYS A 4 13.53 -5.31 -8.59
C LYS A 4 13.17 -6.70 -9.13
N LYS A 5 14.01 -7.72 -8.92
CA LYS A 5 13.74 -9.08 -9.38
C LYS A 5 12.67 -9.72 -8.50
N ALA A 6 12.76 -9.55 -7.19
CA ALA A 6 11.76 -10.02 -6.25
C ALA A 6 10.40 -9.36 -6.48
N VAL A 7 10.35 -8.04 -6.73
CA VAL A 7 9.10 -7.33 -7.09
C VAL A 7 8.50 -7.87 -8.39
N LYS A 8 9.33 -8.20 -9.40
CA LYS A 8 8.84 -8.83 -10.64
C LYS A 8 8.24 -10.23 -10.39
N ILE A 9 8.81 -11.01 -9.48
CA ILE A 9 8.27 -12.31 -9.07
C ILE A 9 6.91 -12.14 -8.40
N LEU A 10 6.79 -11.17 -7.49
CA LEU A 10 5.52 -10.81 -6.87
C LEU A 10 4.46 -10.40 -7.92
N PHE A 11 4.84 -9.57 -8.89
CA PHE A 11 3.91 -9.16 -9.95
C PHE A 11 3.49 -10.33 -10.83
N LYS A 12 4.41 -11.24 -11.17
CA LYS A 12 4.11 -12.47 -11.92
C LYS A 12 3.02 -13.29 -11.24
N ARG A 13 2.97 -13.33 -9.91
CA ARG A 13 1.95 -14.07 -9.15
C ARG A 13 0.55 -13.52 -9.36
N TYR A 14 0.39 -12.19 -9.31
CA TYR A 14 -0.92 -11.53 -9.21
C TYR A 14 -1.37 -10.76 -10.45
N TRP A 15 -0.48 -10.45 -11.40
CA TRP A 15 -0.82 -9.56 -12.53
C TRP A 15 -0.23 -9.98 -13.88
N SER A 16 -1.04 -9.83 -14.92
CA SER A 16 -0.67 -9.99 -16.32
C SER A 16 -1.21 -8.83 -17.17
N SER A 17 -0.90 -8.81 -18.47
CA SER A 17 -1.53 -7.85 -19.40
C SER A 17 -3.04 -8.02 -19.52
N ALA A 18 -3.58 -9.20 -19.17
CA ALA A 18 -5.02 -9.48 -19.14
C ALA A 18 -5.67 -9.17 -17.77
N GLY A 19 -4.91 -8.65 -16.81
CA GLY A 19 -5.39 -8.32 -15.46
C GLY A 19 -4.94 -9.33 -14.40
N TRP A 20 -5.76 -9.49 -13.36
CA TRP A 20 -5.50 -10.38 -12.23
C TRP A 20 -5.22 -11.82 -12.67
N THR A 21 -4.24 -12.45 -12.03
CA THR A 21 -3.89 -13.85 -12.23
C THR A 21 -3.53 -14.50 -10.90
N ASN A 22 -3.36 -15.81 -10.90
CA ASN A 22 -2.91 -16.60 -9.76
C ASN A 22 -1.79 -17.54 -10.19
N THR A 23 -0.80 -17.02 -10.92
CA THR A 23 0.25 -17.81 -11.57
C THR A 23 1.08 -18.54 -10.53
N HIS A 24 1.29 -19.85 -10.72
CA HIS A 24 2.14 -20.64 -9.84
C HIS A 24 3.61 -20.19 -9.98
N LEU A 25 4.27 -19.94 -8.85
CA LEU A 25 5.69 -19.61 -8.79
C LEU A 25 6.49 -20.88 -8.54
N ARG A 26 7.68 -20.95 -9.14
CA ARG A 26 8.63 -22.02 -8.80
C ARG A 26 9.13 -21.83 -7.38
N LYS A 27 9.56 -22.92 -6.74
CA LYS A 27 10.08 -22.88 -5.37
C LYS A 27 11.23 -21.88 -5.23
N GLU A 28 12.17 -21.86 -6.17
CA GLU A 28 13.34 -20.97 -6.12
C GLU A 28 12.95 -19.49 -6.29
N GLU A 29 11.88 -19.20 -7.05
CA GLU A 29 11.37 -17.84 -7.20
C GLU A 29 10.72 -17.36 -5.90
N LEU A 30 9.93 -18.24 -5.27
CA LEU A 30 9.26 -17.94 -4.01
C LEU A 30 10.27 -17.71 -2.89
N GLU A 31 11.26 -18.59 -2.74
CA GLU A 31 12.30 -18.44 -1.71
C GLU A 31 13.14 -17.17 -1.92
N TYR A 32 13.54 -16.89 -3.17
CA TYR A 32 14.24 -15.64 -3.49
C TYR A 32 13.44 -14.39 -3.09
N ALA A 33 12.13 -14.38 -3.39
CA ALA A 33 11.29 -13.23 -3.07
C ALA A 33 11.04 -13.07 -1.57
N LYS A 34 11.03 -14.17 -0.80
CA LYS A 34 10.96 -14.15 0.67
C LYS A 34 12.26 -13.65 1.29
N GLU A 35 13.40 -14.15 0.85
CA GLU A 35 14.73 -13.69 1.31
C GLU A 35 14.92 -12.19 1.06
N ALA A 36 14.36 -11.67 -0.04
CA ALA A 36 14.37 -10.24 -0.35
C ALA A 36 13.33 -9.40 0.43
N GLY A 37 12.52 -10.02 1.30
CA GLY A 37 11.47 -9.33 2.08
C GLY A 37 10.29 -8.81 1.24
N ILE A 38 10.08 -9.36 0.05
CA ILE A 38 9.00 -8.94 -0.87
C ILE A 38 7.80 -9.88 -0.82
N MET A 39 8.04 -11.17 -0.56
CA MET A 39 6.99 -12.16 -0.34
C MET A 39 7.09 -12.77 1.06
N PHE A 40 6.00 -13.32 1.56
CA PHE A 40 5.86 -13.78 2.93
C PHE A 40 5.15 -15.12 2.98
N GLU A 41 5.46 -15.88 4.02
CA GLU A 41 4.57 -16.97 4.44
C GLU A 41 3.25 -16.38 4.96
N PRO A 42 2.12 -17.07 4.71
CA PRO A 42 0.85 -16.69 5.32
C PRO A 42 0.95 -16.74 6.85
N ILE A 43 0.32 -15.78 7.49
CA ILE A 43 0.30 -15.67 8.95
C ILE A 43 -1.12 -15.85 9.47
N GLU A 44 -1.24 -16.24 10.74
CA GLU A 44 -2.53 -16.31 11.43
C GLU A 44 -2.65 -15.15 12.41
N LEU A 45 -3.62 -14.27 12.16
CA LEU A 45 -3.90 -13.13 13.02
C LEU A 45 -5.39 -13.07 13.33
N SER A 46 -5.71 -12.72 14.58
CA SER A 46 -7.04 -12.29 14.99
C SER A 46 -7.24 -10.81 14.72
N HIS A 47 -8.51 -10.38 14.74
CA HIS A 47 -8.89 -8.97 14.73
C HIS A 47 -8.10 -8.14 15.76
N ASP A 48 -8.12 -8.54 17.02
CA ASP A 48 -7.53 -7.76 18.12
C ASP A 48 -6.00 -7.65 17.98
N GLU A 49 -5.33 -8.70 17.48
CA GLU A 49 -3.89 -8.65 17.16
C GLU A 49 -3.60 -7.65 16.03
N ILE A 50 -4.47 -7.56 15.01
CA ILE A 50 -4.32 -6.57 13.93
C ILE A 50 -4.48 -5.15 14.50
N ILE A 51 -5.52 -4.89 15.28
CA ILE A 51 -5.76 -3.57 15.89
C ILE A 51 -4.60 -3.18 16.81
N HIS A 52 -4.10 -4.12 17.62
CA HIS A 52 -2.93 -3.89 18.47
C HIS A 52 -1.69 -3.50 17.63
N ASN A 53 -1.41 -4.24 16.55
CA ASN A 53 -0.28 -3.92 15.67
C ASN A 53 -0.39 -2.53 15.03
N VAL A 54 -1.59 -2.12 14.61
CA VAL A 54 -1.83 -0.76 14.10
C VAL A 54 -1.47 0.27 15.18
N ASN A 55 -1.99 0.09 16.39
CA ASN A 55 -1.78 1.02 17.50
C ASN A 55 -0.29 1.16 17.89
N GLU A 56 0.43 0.04 17.99
CA GLU A 56 1.87 0.04 18.26
C GLU A 56 2.65 0.81 17.18
N LEU A 57 2.39 0.51 15.90
CA LEU A 57 3.10 1.12 14.78
C LEU A 57 2.85 2.63 14.68
N VAL A 58 1.60 3.08 14.81
CA VAL A 58 1.31 4.52 14.75
C VAL A 58 1.92 5.29 15.92
N ASN A 59 2.13 4.65 17.07
CA ASN A 59 2.73 5.29 18.24
C ASN A 59 4.24 5.50 18.14
N ILE A 60 4.93 4.71 17.31
CA ILE A 60 6.39 4.82 17.12
C ILE A 60 6.78 5.55 15.83
N ILE A 61 5.90 5.62 14.84
CA ILE A 61 6.18 6.28 13.55
C ILE A 61 6.05 7.81 13.68
N ASP A 62 7.07 8.53 13.23
CA ASP A 62 7.09 9.98 13.16
C ASP A 62 6.33 10.50 11.93
N LEU A 63 5.42 11.47 12.16
CA LEU A 63 4.60 12.06 11.11
C LEU A 63 5.42 12.86 10.09
N ASN A 64 6.49 13.53 10.51
CA ASN A 64 7.32 14.30 9.59
C ASN A 64 8.11 13.36 8.68
N GLU A 65 8.75 12.34 9.24
CA GLU A 65 9.51 11.35 8.46
C GLU A 65 8.62 10.67 7.41
N ILE A 66 7.43 10.20 7.80
CA ILE A 66 6.52 9.51 6.85
C ILE A 66 5.97 10.46 5.78
N SER A 67 5.75 11.73 6.13
CA SER A 67 5.38 12.76 5.16
C SER A 67 6.50 13.02 4.16
N GLU A 68 7.75 13.09 4.63
CA GLU A 68 8.93 13.19 3.76
C GLU A 68 9.05 11.99 2.82
N GLN A 69 8.79 10.76 3.29
CA GLN A 69 8.82 9.58 2.42
C GLN A 69 7.74 9.61 1.34
N PHE A 70 6.54 10.09 1.67
CA PHE A 70 5.50 10.33 0.67
C PHE A 70 5.98 11.34 -0.39
N ILE A 71 6.58 12.45 0.03
CA ILE A 71 7.08 13.50 -0.86
C ILE A 71 8.20 12.96 -1.77
N ALA A 72 9.21 12.30 -1.20
CA ALA A 72 10.31 11.69 -1.96
C ALA A 72 9.83 10.63 -2.98
N SER A 73 8.66 10.03 -2.77
CA SER A 73 8.09 9.05 -3.71
C SER A 73 7.55 9.66 -5.01
N LEU A 74 7.38 10.99 -5.05
CA LEU A 74 6.74 11.69 -6.16
C LEU A 74 7.62 11.69 -7.41
N SER A 75 8.89 12.11 -7.30
CA SER A 75 9.85 12.06 -8.42
C SER A 75 10.43 10.66 -8.63
N THR A 76 10.71 9.92 -7.54
CA THR A 76 11.42 8.63 -7.60
C THR A 76 10.54 7.47 -8.05
N ARG A 77 9.21 7.65 -8.03
CA ARG A 77 8.21 6.61 -8.28
C ARG A 77 8.33 5.40 -7.35
N ARG A 78 8.86 5.58 -6.13
CA ARG A 78 8.80 4.58 -5.05
C ARG A 78 7.37 4.42 -4.54
N LEU A 79 6.52 3.77 -5.32
CA LEU A 79 5.09 3.59 -5.02
C LEU A 79 4.87 2.93 -3.65
N ASP A 80 5.81 2.08 -3.24
CA ASP A 80 5.81 1.41 -1.95
C ASP A 80 5.89 2.37 -0.74
N LEU A 81 6.32 3.62 -0.94
CA LEU A 81 6.33 4.65 0.09
C LEU A 81 5.08 5.53 0.09
N ARG A 82 4.17 5.40 -0.90
CA ARG A 82 3.02 6.32 -1.08
C ARG A 82 1.89 6.09 -0.10
N SER A 83 1.49 4.84 0.11
CA SER A 83 0.34 4.50 0.95
C SER A 83 0.59 4.75 2.43
N ALA A 84 1.85 4.69 2.86
CA ALA A 84 2.21 4.66 4.27
C ALA A 84 1.68 5.88 5.04
N LEU A 85 1.76 7.09 4.47
CA LEU A 85 1.19 8.30 5.08
C LEU A 85 -0.32 8.19 5.29
N GLY A 86 -1.05 7.68 4.28
CA GLY A 86 -2.49 7.44 4.39
C GLY A 86 -2.82 6.39 5.45
N SER A 87 -2.09 5.28 5.45
CA SER A 87 -2.21 4.21 6.45
C SER A 87 -1.93 4.74 7.86
N TYR A 88 -0.96 5.63 8.03
CA TYR A 88 -0.64 6.24 9.33
C TYR A 88 -1.77 7.15 9.81
N ILE A 89 -2.27 8.04 8.96
CA ILE A 89 -3.36 8.96 9.31
C ILE A 89 -4.61 8.17 9.69
N VAL A 90 -5.02 7.20 8.87
CA VAL A 90 -6.19 6.36 9.16
C VAL A 90 -5.96 5.53 10.43
N GLY A 91 -4.79 4.92 10.57
CA GLY A 91 -4.41 4.15 11.77
C GLY A 91 -4.43 4.97 13.05
N LYS A 92 -3.98 6.24 13.02
CA LYS A 92 -4.05 7.16 14.16
C LYS A 92 -5.49 7.49 14.58
N HIS A 93 -6.43 7.41 13.65
CA HIS A 93 -7.85 7.64 13.91
C HIS A 93 -8.63 6.34 14.14
N LEU A 94 -8.00 5.18 13.96
CA LEU A 94 -8.57 3.89 14.30
C LEU A 94 -8.53 3.75 15.83
N LEU A 95 -9.71 3.85 16.45
CA LEU A 95 -9.84 3.67 17.90
C LEU A 95 -9.25 2.31 18.31
N GLU A 96 -8.54 2.24 19.42
CA GLU A 96 -8.23 0.96 20.03
C GLU A 96 -9.54 0.29 20.46
N HIS A 97 -9.77 -0.93 19.99
CA HIS A 97 -10.97 -1.70 20.30
C HIS A 97 -10.72 -3.19 20.19
N THR A 98 -11.45 -3.96 20.98
CA THR A 98 -11.61 -5.40 20.79
C THR A 98 -12.71 -5.66 19.77
N PHE A 99 -12.75 -6.86 19.21
CA PHE A 99 -13.84 -7.25 18.33
C PHE A 99 -15.19 -7.13 19.06
N ILE A 100 -16.07 -6.29 18.51
CA ILE A 100 -17.48 -6.21 18.90
C ILE A 100 -18.29 -6.28 17.63
N GLY A 101 -19.10 -7.34 17.49
CA GLY A 101 -19.89 -7.57 16.30
C GLY A 101 -20.99 -8.59 16.56
N THR A 102 -22.14 -8.38 15.91
CA THR A 102 -23.20 -9.39 15.82
C THR A 102 -23.14 -10.01 14.43
N GLY A 103 -22.50 -11.17 14.29
CA GLY A 103 -22.29 -11.84 13.00
C GLY A 103 -20.87 -11.67 12.48
N ASN A 104 -20.73 -11.30 11.21
CA ASN A 104 -19.47 -11.47 10.47
C ASN A 104 -18.55 -10.25 10.44
N TYR A 105 -18.91 -9.11 11.04
CA TYR A 105 -18.11 -7.88 10.96
C TYR A 105 -18.03 -7.14 12.30
N CYS A 106 -16.88 -6.50 12.55
CA CYS A 106 -16.68 -5.58 13.68
C CYS A 106 -17.41 -4.26 13.42
N ILE A 107 -18.16 -3.75 14.41
CA ILE A 107 -18.93 -2.50 14.26
C ILE A 107 -18.07 -1.24 14.17
N TYR A 108 -16.80 -1.30 14.57
CA TYR A 108 -15.90 -0.15 14.58
C TYR A 108 -15.09 -0.03 13.30
N CYS A 109 -14.51 -1.12 12.82
CA CYS A 109 -13.57 -1.12 11.70
C CYS A 109 -14.07 -1.88 10.47
N GLY A 110 -15.19 -2.61 10.57
CA GLY A 110 -15.75 -3.40 9.48
C GLY A 110 -14.98 -4.68 9.14
N SER A 111 -13.89 -4.99 9.84
CA SER A 111 -13.13 -6.23 9.63
C SER A 111 -14.01 -7.46 9.82
N SER A 112 -13.83 -8.42 8.91
CA SER A 112 -14.56 -9.68 8.95
C SER A 112 -13.90 -10.66 9.91
N SER A 113 -14.70 -11.28 10.79
CA SER A 113 -14.30 -12.30 11.77
C SER A 113 -13.65 -11.82 13.06
N ASN A 114 -13.92 -12.59 14.13
CA ASN A 114 -13.35 -12.48 15.46
C ASN A 114 -12.38 -13.62 15.79
N THR A 115 -12.20 -14.58 14.88
CA THR A 115 -11.24 -15.68 15.06
C THR A 115 -9.92 -15.37 14.38
N LYS A 116 -8.89 -16.16 14.68
CA LYS A 116 -7.66 -16.12 13.90
C LYS A 116 -7.94 -16.61 12.49
N GLU A 117 -7.51 -15.83 11.51
CA GLU A 117 -7.64 -16.16 10.09
C GLU A 117 -6.27 -16.19 9.43
N ARG A 118 -6.12 -17.09 8.45
CA ARG A 118 -4.92 -17.21 7.64
C ARG A 118 -4.89 -16.09 6.60
N GLN A 119 -3.96 -15.15 6.75
CA GLN A 119 -3.80 -13.97 5.91
C GLN A 119 -2.69 -14.16 4.88
N ASP A 120 -3.00 -13.94 3.59
CA ASP A 120 -2.00 -13.85 2.53
C ASP A 120 -1.53 -12.39 2.35
N LEU A 121 -0.40 -12.05 2.97
CA LEU A 121 0.16 -10.70 2.90
C LEU A 121 0.72 -10.33 1.52
N ASN A 122 0.94 -11.32 0.64
CA ASN A 122 1.57 -11.08 -0.65
C ASN A 122 0.67 -10.25 -1.57
N VAL A 123 -0.65 -10.43 -1.52
CA VAL A 123 -1.57 -9.59 -2.30
C VAL A 123 -1.51 -8.13 -1.84
N LEU A 124 -1.36 -7.89 -0.53
CA LEU A 124 -1.22 -6.55 0.04
C LEU A 124 0.07 -5.88 -0.44
N ASN A 125 1.18 -6.61 -0.42
CA ASN A 125 2.46 -6.07 -0.93
C ASN A 125 2.43 -5.86 -2.44
N PHE A 126 1.73 -6.72 -3.18
CA PHE A 126 1.53 -6.55 -4.61
C PHE A 126 0.85 -5.22 -4.89
N GLU A 127 -0.28 -4.94 -4.24
CA GLU A 127 -1.03 -3.69 -4.41
C GLU A 127 -0.21 -2.46 -3.98
N ARG A 128 0.56 -2.60 -2.88
CA ARG A 128 1.51 -1.58 -2.42
C ARG A 128 2.55 -1.22 -3.49
N PHE A 129 3.24 -2.20 -4.06
CA PHE A 129 4.25 -1.96 -5.09
C PHE A 129 3.65 -1.58 -6.46
N LYS A 130 2.48 -2.09 -6.81
CA LYS A 130 1.88 -1.93 -8.14
C LYS A 130 1.12 -0.61 -8.28
N TRP A 131 0.37 -0.23 -7.25
CA TRP A 131 -0.57 0.89 -7.28
C TRP A 131 -0.29 1.96 -6.22
N GLY A 132 0.68 1.73 -5.34
CA GLY A 132 0.92 2.60 -4.19
C GLY A 132 -0.13 2.42 -3.09
N GLY A 133 -0.71 1.21 -3.01
CA GLY A 133 -1.75 0.85 -2.05
C GLY A 133 -3.16 1.22 -2.47
N VAL A 134 -4.13 0.37 -2.11
CA VAL A 134 -5.56 0.59 -2.45
C VAL A 134 -6.53 0.30 -1.30
N ARG A 135 -6.08 -0.33 -0.22
CA ARG A 135 -6.92 -0.79 0.92
C ARG A 135 -6.81 0.13 2.13
N HIS A 136 -6.90 1.44 1.92
CA HIS A 136 -6.54 2.45 2.92
C HIS A 136 -7.39 2.42 4.22
N LEU A 137 -8.54 1.73 4.23
CA LEU A 137 -9.42 1.59 5.40
C LEU A 137 -9.38 0.18 6.03
N ASP A 138 -8.60 -0.74 5.47
CA ASP A 138 -8.49 -2.12 5.96
C ASP A 138 -7.42 -2.18 7.07
N PRO A 139 -7.77 -2.56 8.32
CA PRO A 139 -6.81 -2.62 9.41
C PRO A 139 -5.63 -3.55 9.17
N LEU A 140 -5.83 -4.68 8.48
CA LEU A 140 -4.75 -5.61 8.13
C LEU A 140 -3.78 -4.94 7.15
N TYR A 141 -4.31 -4.25 6.14
CA TYR A 141 -3.47 -3.50 5.22
C TYR A 141 -2.72 -2.37 5.91
N ILE A 142 -3.37 -1.62 6.80
CA ILE A 142 -2.73 -0.54 7.57
C ILE A 142 -1.55 -1.09 8.38
N ALA A 143 -1.77 -2.16 9.15
CA ALA A 143 -0.72 -2.80 9.94
C ALA A 143 0.43 -3.29 9.03
N PHE A 144 0.08 -3.95 7.92
CA PHE A 144 1.07 -4.45 6.97
C PHE A 144 1.90 -3.32 6.36
N ASP A 145 1.26 -2.27 5.83
CA ASP A 145 1.88 -1.17 5.13
C ASP A 145 2.80 -0.35 6.04
N LEU A 146 2.37 -0.06 7.28
CA LEU A 146 3.20 0.62 8.28
C LEU A 146 4.39 -0.22 8.74
N ASN A 147 4.22 -1.54 8.87
CA ASN A 147 5.33 -2.44 9.17
C ASN A 147 6.33 -2.48 8.00
N GLN A 148 5.86 -2.59 6.76
CA GLN A 148 6.74 -2.55 5.58
C GLN A 148 7.45 -1.20 5.44
N TYR A 149 6.75 -0.10 5.70
CA TYR A 149 7.33 1.24 5.73
C TYR A 149 8.47 1.36 6.75
N SER A 150 8.28 0.81 7.96
CA SER A 150 9.28 0.85 9.03
C SER A 150 10.56 0.08 8.66
N ASN A 151 10.44 -0.96 7.84
CA ASN A 151 11.55 -1.78 7.37
C ASN A 151 12.10 -1.35 5.98
N SER A 152 11.52 -0.31 5.38
CA SER A 152 11.92 0.16 4.05
C SER A 152 13.07 1.15 4.13
N GLU A 153 13.95 1.11 3.12
CA GLU A 153 14.95 2.15 2.90
C GLU A 153 14.27 3.51 2.70
N LYS A 154 14.64 4.46 3.56
CA LYS A 154 14.18 5.85 3.52
C LYS A 154 14.95 6.67 2.51
N LEU A 155 14.28 7.67 1.96
CA LEU A 155 14.82 8.65 1.03
C LEU A 155 14.80 10.03 1.66
N VAL A 156 15.66 10.92 1.15
CA VAL A 156 15.62 12.35 1.49
C VAL A 156 14.90 13.07 0.35
N PRO A 157 13.81 13.81 0.62
CA PRO A 157 13.14 14.62 -0.39
C PRO A 157 14.09 15.62 -1.05
N THR A 158 13.91 15.80 -2.35
CA THR A 158 14.62 16.81 -3.15
C THR A 158 13.74 18.03 -3.37
N PRO A 159 14.30 19.20 -3.78
CA PRO A 159 13.49 20.34 -4.18
C PRO A 159 12.46 20.01 -5.27
N GLU A 160 12.81 19.12 -6.22
CA GLU A 160 11.91 18.65 -7.28
C GLU A 160 10.67 17.94 -6.71
N ASP A 161 10.83 17.16 -5.63
CA ASP A 161 9.70 16.47 -4.99
C ASP A 161 8.67 17.46 -4.42
N TYR A 162 9.15 18.54 -3.79
CA TYR A 162 8.29 19.61 -3.29
C TYR A 162 7.64 20.40 -4.42
N GLU A 163 8.34 20.63 -5.53
CA GLU A 163 7.74 21.23 -6.72
C GLU A 163 6.60 20.37 -7.29
N ILE A 164 6.77 19.04 -7.34
CA ILE A 164 5.70 18.13 -7.77
C ILE A 164 4.52 18.18 -6.78
N LEU A 165 4.78 18.15 -5.47
CA LEU A 165 3.72 18.29 -4.47
C LEU A 165 2.96 19.60 -4.65
N ASN A 166 3.67 20.72 -4.79
CA ASN A 166 3.06 22.02 -4.98
C ASN A 166 2.19 22.06 -6.23
N LYS A 167 2.66 21.51 -7.37
CA LYS A 167 1.85 21.39 -8.59
C LYS A 167 0.59 20.56 -8.36
N ILE A 168 0.68 19.43 -7.66
CA ILE A 168 -0.50 18.60 -7.33
C ILE A 168 -1.51 19.41 -6.52
N LEU A 169 -1.06 20.17 -5.51
CA LEU A 169 -1.93 20.97 -4.66
C LEU A 169 -2.50 22.17 -5.41
N THR A 170 -1.73 22.89 -6.21
CA THR A 170 -2.20 24.07 -6.93
C THR A 170 -3.11 23.68 -8.10
N ASP A 171 -2.70 22.74 -8.95
CA ASP A 171 -3.47 22.34 -10.12
C ASP A 171 -4.75 21.60 -9.71
N GLY A 172 -4.69 20.84 -8.60
CA GLY A 172 -5.84 20.17 -8.00
C GLY A 172 -6.86 21.12 -7.38
N LEU A 173 -6.42 22.28 -6.88
CA LEU A 173 -7.30 23.30 -6.27
C LEU A 173 -7.88 24.29 -7.30
N TYR A 174 -7.20 24.52 -8.43
CA TYR A 174 -7.64 25.48 -9.44
C TYR A 174 -8.33 24.88 -10.66
N GLY A 175 -8.56 23.56 -10.70
CA GLY A 175 -9.50 22.92 -11.62
C GLY A 175 -9.43 23.44 -13.05
N THR A 176 -8.24 23.59 -13.61
CA THR A 176 -8.11 23.95 -15.02
C THR A 176 -8.58 22.74 -15.81
N ILE A 177 -9.84 22.79 -16.29
CA ILE A 177 -10.35 21.85 -17.29
C ILE A 177 -9.48 22.08 -18.53
N VAL A 178 -8.39 21.32 -18.65
CA VAL A 178 -7.67 21.24 -19.91
C VAL A 178 -8.57 20.45 -20.84
N HIS A 179 -9.34 21.16 -21.66
CA HIS A 179 -10.09 20.58 -22.76
C HIS A 179 -9.12 19.71 -23.57
N ARG A 180 -9.26 18.38 -23.48
CA ARG A 180 -8.63 17.48 -24.44
C ARG A 180 -9.17 17.88 -25.82
N PRO A 181 -8.32 18.22 -26.81
CA PRO A 181 -8.79 18.37 -28.18
C PRO A 181 -9.43 17.04 -28.59
N SER A 182 -10.67 17.09 -29.04
CA SER A 182 -11.33 15.96 -29.68
C SER A 182 -10.44 15.46 -30.83
N SER A 183 -10.04 14.19 -30.78
CA SER A 183 -9.32 13.54 -31.88
C SER A 183 -10.04 13.80 -33.21
N PRO A 184 -9.34 14.09 -34.31
CA PRO A 184 -9.97 14.21 -35.62
C PRO A 184 -10.66 12.89 -35.96
N ALA A 185 -11.93 12.99 -36.36
CA ALA A 185 -12.67 11.88 -36.90
C ALA A 185 -11.89 11.26 -38.06
N VAL A 186 -11.66 9.95 -37.99
CA VAL A 186 -11.11 9.16 -39.08
C VAL A 186 -12.10 9.25 -40.25
N GLN A 187 -11.73 9.98 -41.30
CA GLN A 187 -12.42 9.88 -42.57
C GLN A 187 -12.04 8.54 -43.20
N THR A 188 -13.01 7.63 -43.27
CA THR A 188 -12.92 6.41 -44.07
C THR A 188 -12.99 6.78 -45.55
N VAL A 189 -12.00 6.34 -46.31
CA VAL A 189 -11.99 6.33 -47.79
C VAL A 189 -12.77 5.13 -48.28
#